data_AF-A0A7X9ADA5-F1
#
_entry.id   AF-A0A7X9ADA5-F1
#
_cell.length_a   1.000
_cell.length_b   1.000
_cell.length_c   1.000
_cell.angle_alpha   90.00
_cell.angle_beta   90.00
_cell.angle_gamma   90.00
#
_symmetry.space_group_name_H-M   'P 1'
#
loop_
_entity.id
_entity.type
_entity.pdbx_description
1 polymer ?
#
loop_
_entity_poly.entity_id
_entity_poly.type
_entity_poly.pdbx_seq_one_letter_code
_entity_poly.pdbx_strand_id
1 'polypeptide(L)' 'MAKKENILLQVPITGEISLEDVCNKEYRKLRSLLYLLEDEFDTKMSDHPEIRKFILDSSNFINRIPQFVSEVVRTDSS' A
#
# COMPACT_ATOMS: atom_id res chain seq x y z
N MET A 1 10.29 -24.79 1.43
CA MET A 1 10.14 -23.31 1.37
C MET A 1 9.43 -22.99 0.06
N ALA A 2 8.22 -22.44 0.11
CA ALA A 2 7.51 -22.02 -1.11
C ALA A 2 8.33 -20.91 -1.81
N LYS A 3 8.55 -21.03 -3.13
CA LYS A 3 9.17 -19.97 -3.93
C LYS A 3 8.25 -18.75 -3.85
N LYS A 4 8.74 -17.62 -3.33
CA LYS A 4 8.06 -16.33 -3.51
C LYS A 4 8.01 -16.05 -5.02
N GLU A 5 6.81 -16.09 -5.60
CA GLU A 5 6.62 -15.63 -6.96
C GLU A 5 6.82 -14.11 -6.97
N ASN A 6 7.81 -13.63 -7.72
CA ASN A 6 8.01 -12.20 -7.91
C ASN A 6 6.94 -11.72 -8.91
N ILE A 7 5.82 -11.21 -8.40
CA ILE A 7 4.81 -10.56 -9.25
C ILE A 7 5.38 -9.25 -9.76
N LEU A 8 5.48 -9.14 -11.09
CA LEU A 8 5.84 -7.92 -11.78
C LEU A 8 4.57 -7.26 -12.33
N LEU A 9 4.47 -5.96 -12.09
CA LEU A 9 3.42 -5.11 -12.62
C LEU A 9 4.00 -4.27 -13.75
N GLN A 10 3.27 -4.19 -14.86
CA GLN A 10 3.64 -3.34 -15.98
C GLN A 10 3.17 -1.91 -15.71
N VAL A 11 4.08 -0.94 -15.71
CA VAL A 11 3.81 0.47 -15.46
C VAL A 11 4.08 1.27 -16.73
N PRO A 12 3.18 2.18 -17.16
CA PRO A 12 3.34 2.89 -18.43
C PRO A 12 4.63 3.72 -18.58
N ILE A 13 5.22 4.18 -17.48
CA ILE A 13 6.32 5.17 -17.50
C ILE A 13 7.67 4.56 -17.11
N THR A 14 7.70 3.62 -16.17
CA THR A 14 8.95 3.08 -15.59
C THR A 14 9.29 1.68 -16.08
N GLY A 15 8.44 1.07 -16.92
CA GLY A 15 8.57 -0.32 -17.32
C GLY A 15 7.98 -1.27 -16.27
N GLU A 16 8.70 -2.34 -15.93
CA GLU A 16 8.26 -3.32 -14.93
C GLU A 16 8.66 -2.89 -13.52
N ILE A 17 7.78 -3.12 -12.55
CA ILE A 17 8.05 -2.91 -11.12
C ILE A 17 7.53 -4.11 -10.35
N SER A 18 8.18 -4.49 -9.26
CA SER A 18 7.65 -5.56 -8.42
C SER A 18 6.39 -5.09 -7.67
N LEU A 19 5.46 -6.01 -7.43
CA LEU A 19 4.30 -5.76 -6.58
C LEU A 19 4.73 -5.26 -5.20
N GLU A 20 5.79 -5.83 -4.64
CA GLU A 20 6.36 -5.43 -3.35
C GLU A 20 6.83 -3.96 -3.38
N ASP A 21 7.52 -3.54 -4.44
CA ASP A 21 7.97 -2.16 -4.59
C ASP A 21 6.81 -1.17 -4.76
N VAL A 22 5.77 -1.53 -5.51
CA VAL A 22 4.56 -0.70 -5.64
C VAL A 22 3.86 -0.56 -4.31
N CYS A 23 3.60 -1.66 -3.61
CA CYS A 23 2.98 -1.66 -2.30
C CYS A 23 3.79 -0.81 -1.31
N ASN A 24 5.12 -0.95 -1.29
CA ASN A 24 6.01 -0.13 -0.46
C ASN A 24 5.93 1.36 -0.80
N LYS A 25 5.88 1.70 -2.09
CA LYS A 25 5.77 3.10 -2.54
C LYS A 25 4.44 3.73 -2.13
N GLU A 26 3.33 3.02 -2.34
CA GLU A 26 2.00 3.51 -1.97
C GLU A 26 1.81 3.56 -0.45
N TYR A 27 2.35 2.59 0.30
CA TYR A 27 2.42 2.64 1.77
C TYR A 27 3.11 3.92 2.27
N ARG A 28 4.27 4.25 1.69
CA ARG A 28 5.02 5.47 2.06
C ARG A 28 4.23 6.73 1.74
N LYS A 29 3.61 6.82 0.57
CA LYS A 29 2.77 7.97 0.19
C LYS A 29 1.61 8.19 1.16
N LEU A 30 0.90 7.12 1.54
CA LEU A 30 -0.20 7.21 2.51
C LEU A 30 0.31 7.65 3.89
N ARG A 31 1.49 7.20 4.32
CA ARG A 31 2.07 7.69 5.57
C ARG A 31 2.50 9.15 5.47
N SER A 32 3.06 9.56 4.34
CA SER A 32 3.41 10.96 4.08
C SER A 32 2.19 11.87 4.07
N LEU A 33 1.02 11.36 3.66
CA LEU A 33 -0.24 12.12 3.69
C LEU A 33 -0.58 12.62 5.09
N LEU A 34 -0.26 11.88 6.16
CA LEU A 34 -0.46 12.34 7.52
C LEU A 34 0.27 13.67 7.76
N TYR A 35 1.55 13.73 7.42
CA TYR A 35 2.35 14.94 7.61
C TYR A 35 1.91 16.09 6.70
N LEU A 36 1.49 15.79 5.47
CA LEU A 36 0.95 16.81 4.56
C LEU A 36 -0.35 17.41 5.10
N LEU A 37 -1.21 16.60 5.73
CA LEU A 37 -2.43 17.10 6.37
C LEU A 37 -2.12 17.92 7.63
N GLU A 38 -1.13 17.52 8.42
CA GLU A 38 -0.69 18.30 9.58
C GLU A 38 -0.19 19.68 9.17
N ASP A 39 0.63 19.75 8.13
CA ASP A 39 1.22 20.98 7.60
C ASP A 39 0.17 21.89 6.94
N GLU A 40 -0.66 21.36 6.04
CA GLU A 40 -1.65 22.13 5.27
C GLU A 40 -2.74 22.75 6.16
N PHE A 41 -3.18 22.01 7.19
CA PHE A 41 -4.31 22.43 8.04
C PHE A 41 -3.88 22.95 9.42
N ASP A 42 -2.58 23.13 9.66
CA ASP A 42 -2.00 23.53 10.95
C ASP A 42 -2.62 22.74 12.13
N THR A 43 -2.62 21.41 12.00
CA THR A 43 -3.27 20.51 12.93
C THR A 43 -2.35 19.34 13.29
N LYS A 44 -2.70 18.59 14.34
CA LYS A 44 -2.03 17.31 14.65
C LYS A 44 -2.96 16.14 14.35
N MET A 45 -2.48 15.14 13.63
CA MET A 45 -3.26 13.92 13.35
C MET A 45 -3.56 13.10 14.61
N SER A 46 -2.86 13.36 15.72
CA SER A 46 -3.23 12.83 17.04
C SER A 46 -4.62 13.26 17.49
N ASP A 47 -5.05 14.44 17.06
CA ASP A 47 -6.31 15.05 17.47
C ASP A 47 -7.46 14.62 16.56
N HIS A 48 -7.15 13.96 15.45
CA HIS A 48 -8.09 13.42 14.46
C HIS A 48 -7.95 11.89 14.35
N PRO A 49 -8.27 11.13 15.41
CA PRO A 49 -7.96 9.70 15.51
C PRO A 49 -8.64 8.87 14.42
N GLU A 50 -9.84 9.25 13.98
CA GLU A 50 -10.57 8.53 12.93
C GLU A 50 -9.87 8.64 11.56
N ILE A 51 -9.48 9.87 11.17
CA ILE A 51 -8.74 10.13 9.93
C ILE A 51 -7.38 9.43 9.98
N ARG A 52 -6.66 9.60 11.09
CA ARG A 52 -5.36 8.96 11.31
C ARG A 52 -5.47 7.43 11.20
N LYS A 53 -6.46 6.83 11.85
CA LYS A 53 -6.69 5.39 11.82
C LYS A 53 -7.00 4.93 10.39
N PHE A 54 -7.90 5.62 9.69
CA PHE A 54 -8.26 5.28 8.31
C PHE A 54 -7.05 5.23 7.37
N ILE A 55 -6.17 6.24 7.44
CA ILE A 55 -4.96 6.30 6.62
C ILE A 55 -3.97 5.20 7.01
N LEU A 56 -3.76 4.99 8.32
CA LEU A 56 -2.83 3.96 8.81
C LEU A 56 -3.30 2.55 8.45
N ASP A 57 -4.57 2.23 8.66
CA ASP A 57 -5.16 0.93 8.33
C ASP A 57 -5.04 0.67 6.82
N SER A 58 -5.35 1.66 5.99
CA SER A 58 -5.18 1.58 4.53
C SER A 58 -3.72 1.35 4.13
N SER A 59 -2.78 2.09 4.74
CA SER A 59 -1.35 1.92 4.47
C SER A 59 -0.87 0.52 4.87
N ASN A 60 -1.27 0.04 6.05
CA ASN A 60 -0.88 -1.26 6.57
C ASN A 60 -1.46 -2.40 5.73
N PHE A 61 -2.70 -2.24 5.25
CA PHE A 61 -3.32 -3.19 4.33
C PHE A 61 -2.50 -3.31 3.04
N ILE A 62 -2.18 -2.19 2.38
CA ILE A 62 -1.37 -2.18 1.15
C ILE A 62 -0.02 -2.87 1.37
N ASN A 63 0.64 -2.60 2.50
CA ASN A 63 1.93 -3.20 2.82
C ASN A 63 1.86 -4.73 3.03
N ARG A 64 0.68 -5.27 3.35
CA ARG A 64 0.45 -6.71 3.53
C ARG A 64 -0.01 -7.43 2.26
N ILE A 65 -0.45 -6.71 1.23
CA ILE A 65 -0.90 -7.31 -0.04
C ILE A 65 0.08 -8.36 -0.59
N PRO A 66 1.41 -8.12 -0.63
CA PRO A 66 2.35 -9.12 -1.16
C PRO A 66 2.32 -10.46 -0.41
N GLN A 67 1.90 -10.48 0.85
CA GLN A 67 1.76 -11.68 1.67
C GLN A 67 0.46 -12.43 1.37
N PHE A 68 -0.60 -11.71 0.99
CA PHE A 68 -1.90 -12.30 0.66
C PHE A 68 -1.98 -12.85 -0.77
N VAL A 69 -1.00 -12.55 -1.62
CA VAL A 69 -0.93 -13.09 -2.98
C VAL A 69 -1.05 -14.61 -3.01
N SER A 70 -0.41 -15.31 -2.07
CA SER A 70 -0.50 -16.77 -1.97
C SER A 70 -1.89 -17.28 -1.55
N GLU A 71 -2.74 -16.39 -1.04
CA GLU A 71 -4.11 -16.67 -0.60
C GLU A 71 -5.15 -16.29 -1.65
N VAL A 72 -4.72 -15.72 -2.79
CA VAL A 72 -5.62 -15.37 -3.90
C VAL A 72 -6.16 -16.64 -4.55
N VAL A 73 -7.47 -16.85 -4.41
CA VAL A 73 -8.20 -17.89 -5.14
C VAL A 73 -8.28 -17.47 -6.60
N ARG A 74 -7.58 -18.17 -7.49
CA ARG A 74 -7.73 -18.01 -8.94
C ARG A 74 -9.08 -18.60 -9.31
N THR A 75 -10.06 -17.76 -9.64
CA THR A 75 -11.28 -18.23 -10.29
C THR A 75 -10.91 -18.50 -11.74
N ASP A 76 -10.69 -19.76 -12.07
CA ASP A 76 -10.50 -20.16 -13.46
C ASP A 76 -11.68 -19.60 -14.27
N SER A 77 -11.37 -18.67 -15.17
CA SER A 77 -12.33 -18.13 -16.10
C SER A 77 -12.50 -19.18 -17.20
N SER A 78 -13.51 -20.03 -17.04
CA SER A 78 -14.00 -20.94 -18.08
C SER A 78 -14.38 -20.20 -19.35
#